data_AF-A0A947CQ42-F1
#
_entry.id   AF-A0A947CQ42-F1
#
_cell.length_a   1.000
_cell.length_b   1.000
_cell.length_c   1.000
_cell.angle_alpha   90.00
_cell.angle_beta   90.00
_cell.angle_gamma   90.00
#
_symmetry.space_group_name_H-M   'P 1'
#
loop_
_entity.id
_entity.type
_entity.pdbx_description
1 polymer ?
#
loop_
_entity_poly.entity_id
_entity_poly.type
_entity_poly.pdbx_seq_one_letter_code
_entity_poly.pdbx_strand_id
1 'polypeptide(L)'
;KYLDPTVDQVAVVNSLSSYGLATGLLLGVMIDPPRNDAYSLQAFLGSAGGITAGVLLRDKLEVSRKRTLWLDVGAASGAAATWVLLYPLIADSGSNNDEQAAGGISVLTMAGGVVTAYLLTRGMDDAGDDGDDKAAPQALLGRTADGRWTLGSPMLSPVAPPPGRRGLGFQLQLAAGTF
;
A
#
# COMPACT_ATOMS: atom_id res chain seq x y z
N LYS A 1 20.34 -22.52 11.15
CA LYS A 1 20.96 -21.61 10.16
C LYS A 1 19.81 -20.80 9.58
N TYR A 2 19.55 -19.60 10.10
CA TYR A 2 18.51 -18.74 9.52
C TYR A 2 19.05 -18.28 8.16
N LEU A 3 18.42 -18.70 7.07
CA LEU A 3 18.70 -18.16 5.75
C LEU A 3 18.24 -16.71 5.76
N ASP A 4 19.12 -15.79 5.38
CA ASP A 4 18.73 -14.40 5.20
C ASP A 4 17.59 -14.32 4.17
N PRO A 5 16.55 -13.51 4.43
CA PRO A 5 15.39 -13.43 3.56
C PRO A 5 15.78 -12.87 2.19
N THR A 6 15.20 -13.41 1.12
CA THR A 6 15.45 -12.91 -0.24
C THR A 6 14.81 -11.54 -0.44
N VAL A 7 15.26 -10.80 -1.46
CA VAL A 7 14.72 -9.45 -1.72
C VAL A 7 13.24 -9.50 -2.14
N ASP A 8 12.81 -10.57 -2.79
CA ASP A 8 11.40 -10.78 -3.14
C ASP A 8 10.54 -11.01 -1.89
N GLN A 9 11.04 -11.82 -0.94
CA GLN A 9 10.36 -12.04 0.34
C GLN A 9 10.24 -10.75 1.15
N VAL A 10 11.29 -9.92 1.13
CA VAL A 10 11.27 -8.59 1.72
C VAL A 10 10.19 -7.72 1.05
N ALA A 11 10.12 -7.71 -0.28
CA ALA A 11 9.13 -6.93 -1.01
C ALA A 11 7.71 -7.33 -0.64
N VAL A 12 7.42 -8.64 -0.54
CA VAL A 12 6.11 -9.16 -0.12
C VAL A 12 5.75 -8.68 1.30
N VAL A 13 6.69 -8.73 2.24
CA VAL A 13 6.46 -8.26 3.62
C VAL A 13 6.17 -6.75 3.65
N ASN A 14 6.96 -5.97 2.92
CA ASN A 14 6.82 -4.51 2.80
C ASN A 14 5.45 -4.12 2.22
N SER A 15 5.02 -4.78 1.15
CA SER A 15 3.72 -4.55 0.51
C SER A 15 2.57 -4.94 1.44
N LEU A 16 2.62 -6.11 2.08
CA LEU A 16 1.57 -6.54 3.00
C LEU A 16 1.48 -5.65 4.25
N SER A 17 2.60 -5.16 4.78
CA SER A 17 2.61 -4.13 5.83
C SER A 17 1.90 -2.85 5.35
N SER A 18 2.19 -2.42 4.12
CA SER A 18 1.57 -1.22 3.53
C SER A 18 0.07 -1.40 3.30
N TYR A 19 -0.37 -2.57 2.82
CA TYR A 19 -1.80 -2.90 2.69
C TYR A 19 -2.48 -2.96 4.04
N GLY A 20 -1.82 -3.54 5.04
CA GLY A 20 -2.32 -3.58 6.41
C GLY A 20 -2.52 -2.18 6.98
N LEU A 21 -1.54 -1.29 6.82
CA LEU A 21 -1.64 0.10 7.24
C LEU A 21 -2.77 0.84 6.52
N ALA A 22 -2.85 0.72 5.19
CA ALA A 22 -3.90 1.36 4.40
C ALA A 22 -5.29 0.84 4.79
N THR A 23 -5.43 -0.48 4.98
CA THR A 23 -6.66 -1.10 5.48
C THR A 23 -7.02 -0.57 6.85
N GLY A 24 -6.06 -0.49 7.78
CA GLY A 24 -6.26 0.05 9.12
C GLY A 24 -6.77 1.50 9.10
N LEU A 25 -6.17 2.36 8.27
CA LEU A 25 -6.63 3.73 8.08
C LEU A 25 -8.05 3.80 7.52
N LEU A 26 -8.34 3.02 6.47
CA LEU A 26 -9.65 2.99 5.82
C LEU A 26 -10.74 2.42 6.74
N LEU A 27 -10.42 1.41 7.56
CA LEU A 27 -11.31 0.92 8.61
C LEU A 27 -11.51 1.96 9.72
N GLY A 28 -10.51 2.79 10.01
CA GLY A 28 -10.65 3.94 10.91
C GLY A 28 -11.70 4.94 10.42
N VAL A 29 -11.78 5.18 9.10
CA VAL A 29 -12.82 6.03 8.48
C VAL A 29 -14.22 5.44 8.70
N MET A 30 -14.34 4.12 8.82
CA MET A 30 -15.63 3.43 9.02
C MET A 30 -16.19 3.54 10.45
N ILE A 31 -15.45 4.06 11.42
CA ILE A 31 -15.87 4.12 12.82
C ILE A 31 -16.48 5.48 13.15
N ASP A 32 -17.73 5.47 13.61
CA ASP A 32 -18.44 6.65 14.12
C ASP A 32 -18.48 6.65 15.67
N PRO A 33 -18.23 7.79 16.34
CA PRO A 33 -17.72 9.05 15.80
C PRO A 33 -16.23 8.99 15.43
N PRO A 34 -15.79 9.71 14.38
CA PRO A 34 -14.39 9.75 14.01
C PRO A 34 -13.56 10.38 15.13
N ARG A 35 -12.68 9.61 15.73
CA ARG A 35 -11.73 10.09 16.74
C ARG A 35 -10.30 9.95 16.21
N ASN A 36 -9.49 10.98 16.39
CA ASN A 36 -8.12 11.03 15.88
C ASN A 36 -7.21 9.90 16.41
N ASP A 37 -7.49 9.41 17.63
CA ASP A 37 -6.82 8.27 18.26
C ASP A 37 -7.23 6.92 17.64
N ALA A 38 -8.45 6.80 17.12
CA ALA A 38 -8.90 5.59 16.43
C ALA A 38 -8.12 5.36 15.13
N TYR A 39 -7.80 6.42 14.38
CA TYR A 39 -7.04 6.31 13.14
C TYR A 39 -5.62 5.77 13.35
N SER A 40 -4.90 6.31 14.34
CA SER A 40 -3.52 5.90 14.62
C SER A 40 -3.46 4.49 15.20
N LEU A 41 -4.41 4.12 16.08
CA LEU A 41 -4.51 2.76 16.61
C LEU A 41 -4.83 1.75 15.51
N GLN A 42 -5.80 2.05 14.64
CA GLN A 42 -6.17 1.13 13.56
C GLN A 42 -5.07 1.04 12.50
N ALA A 43 -4.39 2.13 12.18
CA ALA A 43 -3.21 2.10 11.31
C ALA A 43 -2.09 1.23 11.90
N PHE A 44 -1.85 1.32 13.21
CA PHE A 44 -0.87 0.49 13.91
C PHE A 44 -1.26 -0.99 13.88
N LEU A 45 -2.50 -1.32 14.28
CA LEU A 45 -3.00 -2.70 14.29
C LEU A 45 -3.02 -3.29 12.88
N GLY A 46 -3.46 -2.51 11.89
CA GLY A 46 -3.44 -2.88 10.48
C GLY A 46 -2.02 -3.15 9.99
N SER A 47 -1.06 -2.26 10.26
CA SER A 47 0.34 -2.45 9.88
C SER A 47 0.94 -3.69 10.55
N ALA A 48 0.70 -3.89 11.85
CA ALA A 48 1.16 -5.07 12.58
C ALA A 48 0.57 -6.37 12.03
N GLY A 49 -0.72 -6.36 11.68
CA GLY A 49 -1.38 -7.46 10.99
C GLY A 49 -0.78 -7.74 9.61
N GLY A 50 -0.50 -6.68 8.84
CA GLY A 50 0.17 -6.76 7.54
C GLY A 50 1.58 -7.33 7.61
N ILE A 51 2.39 -6.89 8.58
CA ILE A 51 3.72 -7.45 8.83
C ILE A 51 3.62 -8.93 9.19
N THR A 52 2.70 -9.28 10.11
CA THR A 52 2.49 -10.66 10.55
C THR A 52 2.10 -11.55 9.36
N ALA A 53 1.13 -11.10 8.54
CA ALA A 53 0.73 -11.80 7.33
C ALA A 53 1.91 -11.94 6.35
N GLY A 54 2.69 -10.88 6.15
CA GLY A 54 3.89 -10.90 5.31
C GLY A 54 4.89 -11.94 5.76
N VAL A 55 5.23 -11.98 7.05
CA VAL A 55 6.18 -12.95 7.59
C VAL A 55 5.67 -14.39 7.44
N LEU A 56 4.37 -14.63 7.63
CA LEU A 56 3.77 -15.96 7.53
C LEU A 56 3.55 -16.44 6.08
N LEU A 57 3.37 -15.51 5.14
CA LEU A 57 3.01 -15.81 3.75
C LEU A 57 4.17 -15.66 2.76
N ARG A 58 5.27 -14.99 3.11
CA ARG A 58 6.40 -14.75 2.20
C ARG A 58 6.97 -16.03 1.57
N ASP A 59 6.95 -17.15 2.29
CA ASP A 59 7.47 -18.43 1.79
C ASP A 59 6.43 -19.20 0.96
N LYS A 60 5.17 -18.74 0.96
CA LYS A 60 4.05 -19.33 0.21
C LYS A 60 3.68 -18.52 -1.04
N LEU A 61 4.09 -17.25 -1.07
CA LEU A 61 3.85 -16.33 -2.17
C LEU A 61 5.11 -16.29 -3.03
N GLU A 62 5.20 -17.21 -3.99
CA GLU A 62 6.22 -17.18 -5.04
C GLU A 62 5.88 -16.04 -6.02
N VAL A 63 6.27 -14.82 -5.65
CA VAL A 63 5.97 -13.59 -6.39
C VAL A 63 7.26 -12.80 -6.51
N SER A 64 7.69 -12.52 -7.75
CA SER A 64 8.85 -11.67 -7.99
C SER A 64 8.62 -10.25 -7.49
N ARG A 65 9.70 -9.49 -7.25
CA ARG A 65 9.59 -8.07 -6.93
C ARG A 65 8.86 -7.27 -8.00
N LYS A 66 9.14 -7.54 -9.27
CA LYS A 66 8.46 -6.87 -10.39
C LYS A 66 6.95 -7.10 -10.34
N ARG A 67 6.54 -8.33 -10.05
CA ARG A 67 5.14 -8.67 -9.87
C ARG A 67 4.54 -7.99 -8.65
N THR A 68 5.26 -7.97 -7.53
CA THR A 68 4.88 -7.27 -6.29
C THR A 68 4.60 -5.79 -6.53
N LEU A 69 5.44 -5.10 -7.32
CA LEU A 69 5.19 -3.70 -7.71
C LEU A 69 3.85 -3.53 -8.45
N TRP A 70 3.50 -4.44 -9.35
CA TRP A 70 2.20 -4.40 -10.04
C TRP A 70 1.03 -4.66 -9.09
N LEU A 71 1.20 -5.52 -8.09
CA LEU A 71 0.22 -5.70 -7.04
C LEU A 71 0.01 -4.40 -6.25
N ASP A 72 1.10 -3.69 -5.91
CA ASP A 72 1.04 -2.40 -5.21
C ASP A 72 0.32 -1.33 -6.02
N VAL A 73 0.63 -1.25 -7.33
CA VAL A 73 -0.08 -0.35 -8.26
C VAL A 73 -1.57 -0.70 -8.33
N GLY A 74 -1.90 -1.99 -8.41
CA GLY A 74 -3.27 -2.47 -8.41
C GLY A 74 -4.01 -2.10 -7.12
N ALA A 75 -3.39 -2.33 -5.97
CA ALA A 75 -3.92 -1.98 -4.65
C ALA A 75 -4.19 -0.47 -4.55
N ALA A 76 -3.19 0.35 -4.83
CA ALA A 76 -3.28 1.81 -4.74
C ALA A 76 -4.35 2.35 -5.69
N SER A 77 -4.38 1.86 -6.94
CA SER A 77 -5.38 2.27 -7.93
C SER A 77 -6.78 1.86 -7.53
N GLY A 78 -6.95 0.65 -6.98
CA GLY A 78 -8.22 0.16 -6.45
C GLY A 78 -8.73 1.03 -5.30
N ALA A 79 -7.89 1.28 -4.29
CA ALA A 79 -8.24 2.12 -3.15
C ALA A 79 -8.63 3.55 -3.57
N ALA A 80 -7.86 4.15 -4.48
CA ALA A 80 -8.06 5.50 -4.96
C ALA A 80 -9.29 5.64 -5.88
N ALA A 81 -9.63 4.60 -6.66
CA ALA A 81 -10.76 4.63 -7.58
C ALA A 81 -12.08 4.96 -6.87
N THR A 82 -12.29 4.50 -5.64
CA THR A 82 -13.47 4.84 -4.84
C THR A 82 -13.57 6.34 -4.60
N TRP A 83 -12.48 6.99 -4.19
CA TRP A 83 -12.46 8.43 -3.89
C TRP A 83 -12.58 9.30 -5.14
N VAL A 84 -12.03 8.85 -6.26
CA VAL A 84 -12.02 9.62 -7.51
C VAL A 84 -13.32 9.44 -8.30
N LEU A 85 -13.87 8.22 -8.32
CA LEU A 85 -14.98 7.86 -9.21
C LEU A 85 -16.32 7.74 -8.47
N LEU A 86 -16.32 7.27 -7.22
CA LEU A 86 -17.55 6.98 -6.49
C LEU A 86 -17.91 8.07 -5.48
N TYR A 87 -16.96 8.52 -4.66
CA TYR A 87 -17.21 9.51 -3.59
C TYR A 87 -17.90 10.79 -4.10
N PRO A 88 -17.52 11.40 -5.25
CA PRO A 88 -18.21 12.60 -5.76
C PRO A 88 -19.70 12.39 -6.09
N LEU A 89 -20.14 11.14 -6.26
CA LEU A 89 -21.52 10.79 -6.58
C LEU A 89 -22.36 10.50 -5.33
N ILE A 90 -21.72 10.13 -4.22
CA ILE A 90 -22.39 9.74 -2.98
C ILE A 90 -22.20 10.77 -1.85
N ALA A 91 -21.29 11.73 -2.04
CA ALA A 91 -20.95 12.72 -1.02
C ALA A 91 -22.17 13.58 -0.65
N ASP A 92 -22.49 13.64 0.64
CA ASP A 92 -23.53 14.50 1.20
C ASP A 92 -23.01 15.19 2.45
N SER A 93 -23.41 16.44 2.68
CA SER A 93 -22.96 17.25 3.81
C SER A 93 -23.74 17.01 5.10
N GLY A 94 -24.77 16.17 5.06
CA GLY A 94 -25.69 15.92 6.18
C GLY A 94 -25.26 14.81 7.16
N SER A 95 -24.30 13.95 6.81
CA SER A 95 -23.86 12.83 7.64
C SER A 95 -22.44 12.38 7.30
N ASN A 96 -21.83 11.49 8.10
CA ASN A 96 -20.54 10.86 7.78
C ASN A 96 -20.68 9.48 7.11
N ASN A 97 -21.90 9.10 6.69
CA ASN A 97 -22.18 7.74 6.23
C ASN A 97 -21.52 7.44 4.88
N ASP A 98 -21.36 8.45 4.04
CA ASP A 98 -20.73 8.41 2.73
C ASP A 98 -19.21 8.23 2.84
N GLU A 99 -18.52 8.87 3.79
CA GLU A 99 -17.11 8.59 4.05
C GLU A 99 -16.90 7.18 4.61
N GLN A 100 -17.77 6.71 5.51
CA GLN A 100 -17.70 5.34 6.04
C GLN A 100 -17.91 4.31 4.92
N ALA A 101 -18.90 4.54 4.06
CA ALA A 101 -19.14 3.70 2.89
C ALA A 101 -17.95 3.73 1.93
N ALA A 102 -17.40 4.92 1.65
CA ALA A 102 -16.21 5.07 0.80
C ALA A 102 -15.00 4.34 1.39
N GLY A 103 -14.76 4.42 2.70
CA GLY A 103 -13.71 3.69 3.39
C GLY A 103 -13.82 2.17 3.20
N GLY A 104 -15.01 1.61 3.44
CA GLY A 104 -15.28 0.19 3.25
C GLY A 104 -15.13 -0.25 1.78
N ILE A 105 -15.67 0.53 0.85
CA ILE A 105 -15.55 0.24 -0.58
C ILE A 105 -14.09 0.31 -1.04
N SER A 106 -13.31 1.28 -0.56
CA SER A 106 -11.86 1.38 -0.84
C SER A 106 -11.09 0.14 -0.40
N VAL A 107 -11.41 -0.47 0.75
CA VAL A 107 -10.76 -1.73 1.17
C VAL A 107 -11.08 -2.86 0.17
N LEU A 108 -12.34 -2.97 -0.25
CA LEU A 108 -12.78 -3.99 -1.19
C LEU A 108 -12.16 -3.79 -2.58
N THR A 109 -12.14 -2.57 -3.09
CA THR A 109 -11.57 -2.25 -4.41
C THR A 109 -10.05 -2.35 -4.40
N MET A 110 -9.38 -2.03 -3.28
CA MET A 110 -7.95 -2.29 -3.10
C MET A 110 -7.64 -3.79 -3.24
N ALA A 111 -8.38 -4.65 -2.52
CA ALA A 111 -8.23 -6.10 -2.64
C ALA A 111 -8.54 -6.59 -4.06
N GLY A 112 -9.60 -6.06 -4.69
CA GLY A 112 -9.93 -6.35 -6.09
C GLY A 112 -8.82 -5.93 -7.07
N GLY A 113 -8.16 -4.80 -6.81
CA GLY A 113 -7.01 -4.32 -7.56
C GLY A 113 -5.80 -5.23 -7.45
N VAL A 114 -5.48 -5.71 -6.24
CA VAL A 114 -4.43 -6.71 -6.00
C VAL A 114 -4.73 -8.00 -6.77
N VAL A 115 -5.96 -8.53 -6.64
CA VAL A 115 -6.36 -9.76 -7.34
C VAL A 115 -6.27 -9.57 -8.86
N THR A 116 -6.75 -8.45 -9.39
CA THR A 116 -6.70 -8.15 -10.82
C THR A 116 -5.26 -8.07 -11.31
N ALA A 117 -4.40 -7.34 -10.61
CA ALA A 117 -2.98 -7.27 -10.92
C ALA A 117 -2.32 -8.64 -10.85
N TYR A 118 -2.63 -9.45 -9.83
CA TYR A 118 -2.12 -10.81 -9.69
C TYR A 118 -2.49 -11.69 -10.88
N LEU A 119 -3.72 -11.60 -11.37
CA LEU A 119 -4.19 -12.34 -12.54
C LEU A 119 -3.50 -11.88 -13.84
N LEU A 120 -3.35 -10.56 -14.03
CA LEU A 120 -2.74 -9.97 -15.23
C LEU A 120 -1.22 -10.19 -15.31
N THR A 121 -0.57 -10.39 -14.17
CA THR A 121 0.89 -10.57 -14.07
C THR A 121 1.31 -12.03 -13.97
N ARG A 122 0.40 -12.99 -14.16
CA ARG A 122 0.73 -14.43 -14.22
C ARG A 122 1.75 -14.69 -15.34
N GLY A 123 2.91 -15.26 -14.99
CA GLY A 123 4.02 -15.52 -15.93
C GLY A 123 5.09 -14.44 -15.98
N MET A 124 4.95 -13.34 -15.23
CA MET A 124 6.03 -12.35 -15.09
C MET A 124 7.19 -12.86 -14.22
N ASP A 125 6.96 -13.91 -13.42
CA ASP A 125 7.95 -14.50 -12.52
C ASP A 125 8.93 -15.44 -13.27
N ASP A 126 8.53 -15.93 -14.46
CA ASP A 126 9.34 -16.85 -15.29
C ASP A 126 10.24 -16.11 -16.29
N ALA A 127 9.96 -14.82 -16.53
CA ALA A 127 10.74 -13.96 -17.42
C ALA A 127 11.97 -13.47 -16.66
N GLY A 128 13.04 -14.29 -16.68
CA GLY A 128 14.32 -14.09 -15.99
C GLY A 128 14.65 -12.64 -15.64
N ASP A 129 14.50 -12.32 -14.36
CA ASP A 129 15.04 -11.10 -13.79
C ASP A 129 16.47 -11.43 -13.38
N ASP A 130 17.42 -11.07 -14.26
CA ASP A 130 18.85 -11.16 -14.00
C ASP A 130 19.17 -10.30 -12.78
N GLY A 131 19.17 -10.91 -11.59
CA GLY A 131 19.88 -10.49 -10.38
C GLY A 131 20.08 -8.99 -10.18
N ASP A 132 19.06 -8.16 -10.41
CA ASP A 132 19.24 -6.71 -10.34
C ASP A 132 19.28 -6.35 -8.85
N ASP A 133 20.51 -6.06 -8.37
CA ASP A 133 20.89 -5.56 -7.04
C ASP A 133 20.15 -4.27 -6.61
N LYS A 134 19.09 -3.88 -7.31
CA LYS A 134 18.21 -2.78 -6.94
C LYS A 134 17.60 -3.07 -5.58
N ALA A 135 17.34 -2.03 -4.80
CA ALA A 135 16.71 -2.18 -3.49
C ALA A 135 15.24 -2.62 -3.63
N ALA A 136 14.70 -3.31 -2.62
CA ALA A 136 13.26 -3.58 -2.52
C ALA A 136 12.45 -2.26 -2.55
N PRO A 137 11.22 -2.24 -3.09
CA PRO A 137 10.36 -1.07 -3.05
C PRO A 137 10.24 -0.55 -1.60
N GLN A 138 10.39 0.77 -1.45
CA GLN A 138 10.37 1.42 -0.15
C GLN A 138 8.97 1.29 0.47
N ALA A 139 8.90 0.76 1.69
CA ALA A 139 7.71 0.76 2.51
C ALA A 139 7.83 1.75 3.67
N LEU A 140 6.68 2.11 4.25
CA LEU A 140 6.59 2.89 5.50
C LEU A 140 7.40 2.26 6.63
N LEU A 141 7.48 0.94 6.64
CA LEU A 141 8.45 0.18 7.40
C LEU A 141 8.91 -0.96 6.50
N GLY A 142 10.20 -1.05 6.23
CA GLY A 142 10.78 -2.13 5.44
C GLY A 142 12.09 -2.61 6.04
N ARG A 143 12.49 -3.82 5.66
CA ARG A 143 13.82 -4.35 5.99
C ARG A 143 14.61 -4.48 4.70
N THR A 144 15.79 -3.89 4.58
CA THR A 144 16.61 -4.05 3.37
C THR A 144 17.15 -5.48 3.26
N ALA A 145 17.65 -5.84 2.07
CA ALA A 145 18.33 -7.10 1.84
C ALA A 145 19.52 -7.31 2.80
N ASP A 146 20.21 -6.22 3.17
CA ASP A 146 21.30 -6.22 4.15
C ASP A 146 20.83 -6.30 5.61
N GLY A 147 19.54 -6.50 5.84
CA GLY A 147 18.96 -6.67 7.16
C GLY A 147 18.70 -5.40 7.96
N ARG A 148 18.91 -4.20 7.38
CA ARG A 148 18.65 -2.90 8.04
C ARG A 148 17.16 -2.56 8.01
N TRP A 149 16.65 -1.91 9.05
CA TRP A 149 15.27 -1.44 9.06
C TRP A 149 15.21 -0.02 8.50
N THR A 150 14.30 0.20 7.56
CA THR A 150 13.98 1.50 7.00
C THR A 150 12.56 1.87 7.42
N LEU A 151 12.40 3.07 7.95
CA LEU A 151 11.08 3.66 8.17
C LEU A 151 10.86 4.71 7.10
N GLY A 152 10.00 4.44 6.13
CA GLY A 152 9.49 5.43 5.20
C GLY A 152 8.44 6.30 5.89
N SER A 153 8.45 7.61 5.65
CA SER A 153 7.36 8.52 5.98
C SER A 153 6.71 8.98 4.68
N PRO A 154 5.38 8.93 4.53
CA PRO A 154 4.72 9.38 3.32
C PRO A 154 4.73 10.91 3.34
N MET A 155 5.58 11.50 2.51
CA MET A 155 5.57 12.94 2.26
C MET A 155 4.76 13.21 0.99
N LEU A 156 3.68 13.96 1.16
CA LEU A 156 2.95 14.54 0.03
C LEU A 156 3.66 15.84 -0.36
N SER A 157 4.30 15.84 -1.54
CA SER A 157 4.91 17.03 -2.11
C SER A 157 4.00 17.60 -3.20
N PRO A 158 3.66 18.90 -3.16
CA PRO A 158 2.89 19.52 -4.23
C PRO A 158 3.71 19.54 -5.53
N VAL A 159 3.13 19.05 -6.63
CA VAL A 159 3.73 19.16 -7.95
C VAL A 159 3.11 20.37 -8.65
N ALA A 160 3.95 21.34 -8.97
CA ALA A 160 3.52 22.48 -9.77
C ALA A 160 3.01 21.98 -11.13
N PRO A 161 1.78 22.34 -11.54
CA PRO A 161 1.29 21.92 -12.85
C PRO A 161 2.13 22.55 -13.97
N PRO A 162 2.26 21.87 -15.13
CA PRO A 162 2.93 22.43 -16.30
C PRO A 162 2.29 23.76 -16.73
N PRO A 163 3.04 24.69 -17.34
CA PRO A 163 2.51 25.96 -17.80
C PRO A 163 1.29 25.75 -18.70
N GLY A 164 0.15 26.35 -18.35
CA GLY A 164 -1.09 26.29 -19.13
C GLY A 164 -2.10 25.21 -18.71
N ARG A 165 -1.82 24.39 -17.68
CA ARG A 165 -2.82 23.47 -17.09
C ARG A 165 -3.19 23.91 -15.66
N ARG A 166 -4.48 23.99 -15.38
CA ARG A 166 -4.99 24.09 -14.00
C ARG A 166 -5.12 22.68 -13.43
N GLY A 167 -4.44 22.40 -12.33
CA GLY A 167 -4.56 21.13 -11.61
C GLY A 167 -3.76 21.15 -10.31
N LEU A 168 -4.35 20.61 -9.24
CA LEU A 168 -3.64 20.27 -8.01
C LEU A 168 -2.98 18.90 -8.23
N GLY A 169 -1.65 18.88 -8.34
CA GLY A 169 -0.87 17.66 -8.40
C GLY A 169 -0.22 17.39 -7.05
N PHE A 170 -0.29 16.15 -6.58
CA PHE A 170 0.47 15.69 -5.43
C PHE A 170 1.35 14.52 -5.87
N GLN A 171 2.60 14.51 -5.42
CA GLN A 171 3.49 13.36 -5.54
C GLN A 171 3.65 12.75 -4.15
N LEU A 172 3.42 11.45 -4.05
CA LEU A 172 3.80 10.67 -2.88
C LEU A 172 5.29 10.36 -2.95
N GLN A 173 6.09 10.97 -2.07
CA GLN A 173 7.49 10.65 -1.86
C GLN A 173 7.62 9.96 -0.50
N LEU A 174 8.31 8.82 -0.43
CA LEU A 174 8.63 8.21 0.87
C LEU A 174 9.99 8.75 1.33
N ALA A 175 10.00 9.50 2.43
CA ALA A 175 11.23 9.88 3.11
C ALA A 175 11.69 8.72 3.99
N ALA A 176 12.77 8.04 3.65
CA ALA A 176 13.26 6.88 4.39
C ALA A 176 14.33 7.29 5.43
N GLY A 177 14.10 6.95 6.71
CA GLY A 177 15.12 6.92 7.74
C GLY A 177 15.69 5.50 7.88
N THR A 178 17.02 5.38 7.89
CA THR A 178 17.74 4.11 8.17
C THR A 178 18.15 4.06 9.63
N PHE A 179 17.82 2.96 10.32
CA PHE A 179 18.22 2.71 11.72
C PHE A 179 18.95 1.38 11.86
#